data_AF-A0A2A4Y792-F1
#
_entry.id   AF-A0A2A4Y792-F1
#
_cell.length_a   1.000
_cell.length_b   1.000
_cell.length_c   1.000
_cell.angle_alpha   90.00
_cell.angle_beta   90.00
_cell.angle_gamma   90.00
#
_symmetry.space_group_name_H-M   'P 1'
#
loop_
_entity.id
_entity.type
_entity.pdbx_description
1 polymer ?
#
loop_
_entity_poly.entity_id
_entity_poly.type
_entity_poly.pdbx_seq_one_letter_code
_entity_poly.pdbx_strand_id
1 'polypeptide(L)'
;MEAQKIEDAFNEGDHTLRKFQLEAFNAELVCRADRSLRGVLDNWYSSAHCRWICAEGRTLVIAGELEKAMRWLGFMQGVLWVLGISSIDDLRKTNAPEGSEFVK
;
A
#
# COMPACT_ATOMS: atom_id res chain seq x y z
N MET A 1 -4.03 17.83 -9.96
CA MET A 1 -4.27 17.79 -8.50
C MET A 1 -4.56 16.37 -8.00
N GLU A 2 -5.32 15.55 -8.75
CA GLU A 2 -5.60 14.15 -8.36
C GLU A 2 -4.37 13.22 -8.36
N ALA A 3 -3.45 13.35 -9.31
CA ALA A 3 -2.29 12.45 -9.44
C ALA A 3 -1.37 12.45 -8.20
N GLN A 4 -1.02 13.63 -7.69
CA GLN A 4 -0.15 13.76 -6.51
C GLN A 4 -0.74 13.05 -5.29
N LYS A 5 -2.04 13.18 -5.07
CA LYS A 5 -2.73 12.55 -3.94
C LYS A 5 -2.71 11.02 -4.03
N ILE A 6 -2.86 10.47 -5.23
CA ILE A 6 -2.76 9.02 -5.47
C ILE A 6 -1.33 8.53 -5.21
N GLU A 7 -0.32 9.29 -5.66
CA GLU A 7 1.08 8.98 -5.39
C GLU A 7 1.40 8.99 -3.89
N ASP A 8 0.96 10.03 -3.18
CA ASP A 8 1.13 10.17 -1.73
C ASP A 8 0.49 9.01 -0.98
N ALA A 9 -0.71 8.57 -1.41
CA ALA A 9 -1.38 7.41 -0.81
C ALA A 9 -0.59 6.10 -1.00
N PHE A 10 0.08 5.91 -2.15
CA PHE A 10 0.98 4.76 -2.33
C PHE A 10 2.24 4.85 -1.47
N ASN A 11 2.79 6.05 -1.27
CA ASN A 11 3.93 6.26 -0.36
C ASN A 11 3.56 5.95 1.10
N GLU A 12 2.40 6.43 1.56
CA GLU A 12 1.86 6.14 2.88
C GLU A 12 1.65 4.63 3.08
N GLY A 13 1.08 3.95 2.07
CA GLY A 13 0.87 2.51 2.08
C GLY A 13 2.17 1.70 2.20
N ASP A 14 3.19 2.01 1.39
CA ASP A 14 4.51 1.34 1.49
C ASP A 14 5.18 1.59 2.84
N HIS A 15 5.16 2.85 3.31
CA HIS A 15 5.74 3.20 4.60
C HIS A 15 5.09 2.42 5.76
N THR A 16 3.77 2.37 5.75
CA THR A 16 2.96 1.69 6.75
C THR A 16 3.19 0.17 6.76
N LEU A 17 3.25 -0.45 5.57
CA LEU A 17 3.60 -1.86 5.42
C LEU A 17 5.00 -2.16 5.93
N ARG A 18 5.98 -1.29 5.61
CA ARG A 18 7.35 -1.46 6.06
C ARG A 18 7.45 -1.40 7.58
N LYS A 19 6.74 -0.47 8.21
CA LYS A 19 6.67 -0.39 9.68
C LYS A 19 6.09 -1.67 10.28
N PHE A 20 4.96 -2.14 9.76
CA PHE A 20 4.35 -3.40 10.18
C PHE A 20 5.31 -4.58 10.00
N GLN A 21 6.03 -4.68 8.88
CA GLN A 21 7.02 -5.73 8.65
C GLN A 21 8.14 -5.72 9.69
N LEU A 22 8.66 -4.53 10.04
CA LEU A 22 9.71 -4.39 11.05
C LEU A 22 9.23 -4.81 12.44
N GLU A 23 8.01 -4.43 12.81
CA GLU A 23 7.38 -4.78 14.09
C GLU A 23 7.03 -6.27 14.19
N ALA A 24 6.49 -6.86 13.11
CA ALA A 24 6.02 -8.24 13.09
C ALA A 24 7.15 -9.28 12.90
N PHE A 25 8.22 -8.93 12.18
CA PHE A 25 9.24 -9.89 11.75
C PHE A 25 10.67 -9.58 12.21
N ASN A 26 10.90 -8.47 12.91
CA ASN A 26 12.21 -7.98 13.36
C ASN A 26 13.14 -7.57 12.20
N ALA A 27 13.98 -6.54 12.40
CA ALA A 27 14.65 -5.81 11.30
C ALA A 27 15.62 -6.64 10.43
N GLU A 28 16.23 -7.69 10.99
CA GLU A 28 17.24 -8.51 10.31
C GLU A 28 16.64 -9.47 9.26
N LEU A 29 15.39 -9.92 9.46
CA LEU A 29 14.66 -10.76 8.50
C LEU A 29 14.29 -9.98 7.24
N VAL A 30 13.95 -8.69 7.38
CA VAL A 30 13.48 -7.84 6.27
C VAL A 30 14.57 -7.60 5.22
N CYS A 31 15.84 -7.43 5.63
CA CYS A 31 16.95 -7.26 4.69
C CYS A 31 17.39 -8.56 3.99
N ARG A 32 17.29 -9.74 4.64
CA ARG A 32 17.71 -11.02 4.05
C ARG A 32 16.65 -11.66 3.15
N ALA A 33 15.37 -11.39 3.42
CA ALA A 33 14.26 -11.98 2.70
C ALA A 33 13.95 -11.31 1.34
N ASP A 34 14.65 -10.22 1.00
CA ASP A 34 14.60 -9.57 -0.32
C ASP A 34 15.24 -10.45 -1.42
N ARG A 35 15.98 -11.51 -1.05
CA ARG A 35 16.73 -12.32 -2.03
C ARG A 35 16.56 -13.84 -1.93
N SER A 36 16.09 -14.37 -0.81
CA SER A 36 15.78 -15.80 -0.70
C SER A 36 14.81 -16.02 0.43
N LEU A 37 13.74 -16.77 0.19
CA LEU A 37 13.27 -17.86 1.06
C LEU A 37 11.99 -18.43 0.46
N ARG A 38 11.96 -19.75 0.27
CA ARG A 38 10.92 -20.56 -0.38
C ARG A 38 10.09 -21.41 0.61
N GLY A 39 9.95 -21.01 1.88
CA GLY A 39 9.30 -21.89 2.89
C GLY A 39 8.39 -21.28 3.96
N VAL A 40 8.25 -19.95 4.07
CA VAL A 40 7.34 -19.25 5.03
C VAL A 40 6.33 -18.38 4.26
N LEU A 41 5.82 -18.92 3.17
CA LEU A 41 5.63 -18.16 1.93
C LEU A 41 4.35 -17.35 1.79
N ASP A 42 3.31 -17.64 2.56
CA ASP A 42 1.98 -17.13 2.21
C ASP A 42 1.76 -15.68 2.67
N ASN A 43 2.31 -15.30 3.83
CA ASN A 43 2.23 -13.92 4.33
C ASN A 43 3.37 -13.03 3.83
N TRP A 44 4.57 -13.59 3.67
CA TRP A 44 5.75 -12.83 3.25
C TRP A 44 5.68 -12.39 1.79
N TYR A 45 5.35 -13.30 0.85
CA TYR A 45 5.20 -12.93 -0.56
C TYR A 45 4.06 -11.94 -0.76
N SER A 46 2.98 -12.08 0.00
CA SER A 46 1.89 -11.10 0.03
C SER A 46 2.39 -9.71 0.40
N SER A 47 3.25 -9.58 1.42
CA SER A 47 3.78 -8.28 1.84
C SER A 47 4.82 -7.68 0.86
N ALA A 48 5.72 -8.49 0.30
CA ALA A 48 6.66 -8.04 -0.73
C ALA A 48 5.94 -7.63 -2.02
N HIS A 49 4.90 -8.38 -2.40
CA HIS A 49 4.05 -8.05 -3.54
C HIS A 49 3.29 -6.74 -3.31
N CYS A 50 2.77 -6.50 -2.11
CA CYS A 50 2.13 -5.23 -1.76
C CYS A 50 3.08 -4.03 -1.86
N ARG A 51 4.33 -4.17 -1.42
CA ARG A 51 5.35 -3.12 -1.57
C ARG A 51 5.70 -2.86 -3.03
N TRP A 52 5.79 -3.93 -3.85
CA TRP A 52 5.93 -3.80 -5.30
C TRP A 52 4.72 -3.08 -5.92
N ILE A 53 3.49 -3.41 -5.52
CA ILE A 53 2.27 -2.71 -5.99
C ILE A 53 2.34 -1.23 -5.64
N CYS A 54 2.79 -0.86 -4.43
CA CYS A 54 2.95 0.55 -4.08
C CYS A 54 3.99 1.26 -4.96
N ALA A 55 5.12 0.61 -5.25
CA ALA A 55 6.15 1.19 -6.11
C ALA A 55 5.67 1.35 -7.56
N GLU A 56 5.09 0.29 -8.12
CA GLU A 56 4.62 0.25 -9.49
C GLU A 56 3.36 1.13 -9.68
N GLY A 57 2.51 1.22 -8.67
CA GLY A 57 1.37 2.13 -8.62
C GLY A 57 1.77 3.59 -8.84
N ARG A 58 2.91 4.03 -8.29
CA ARG A 58 3.46 5.38 -8.56
C ARG A 58 3.91 5.54 -10.00
N THR A 59 4.53 4.51 -10.60
CA THR A 59 4.88 4.52 -12.02
C THR A 59 3.65 4.70 -12.91
N LEU A 60 2.52 4.06 -12.56
CA LEU A 60 1.24 4.26 -13.24
C LEU A 60 0.73 5.70 -13.12
N VAL A 61 0.88 6.33 -11.95
CA VAL A 61 0.53 7.74 -11.75
C VAL A 61 1.39 8.65 -12.63
N ILE A 62 2.71 8.45 -12.64
CA ILE A 62 3.65 9.21 -13.49
C ILE A 62 3.33 9.05 -14.97
N ALA A 63 2.92 7.84 -15.39
CA ALA A 63 2.50 7.54 -16.75
C ALA A 63 1.11 8.10 -17.12
N GLY A 64 0.37 8.66 -16.16
CA GLY A 64 -1.00 9.16 -16.36
C GLY A 64 -2.08 8.06 -16.41
N GLU A 65 -1.75 6.81 -16.07
CA GLU A 65 -2.69 5.68 -16.00
C GLU A 65 -3.52 5.68 -14.69
N LEU A 66 -4.20 6.81 -14.41
CA LEU A 66 -4.82 7.07 -13.11
C LEU A 66 -5.94 6.08 -12.74
N GLU A 67 -6.73 5.60 -13.70
CA GLU A 67 -7.79 4.63 -13.44
C GLU A 67 -7.23 3.30 -12.90
N LYS A 68 -6.14 2.83 -13.52
CA LYS A 68 -5.47 1.61 -13.11
C LYS A 68 -4.77 1.78 -11.77
N ALA A 69 -4.12 2.94 -11.57
CA ALA A 69 -3.53 3.31 -10.28
C ALA A 69 -4.58 3.32 -9.16
N MET A 70 -5.76 3.91 -9.38
CA MET A 70 -6.84 3.92 -8.39
C MET A 70 -7.37 2.52 -8.05
N ARG A 71 -7.50 1.61 -9.03
CA ARG A 71 -7.86 0.21 -8.76
C ARG A 71 -6.84 -0.49 -7.87
N TRP A 72 -5.56 -0.27 -8.12
CA TRP A 72 -4.47 -0.84 -7.33
C TRP A 72 -4.42 -0.24 -5.93
N LEU A 73 -4.73 1.05 -5.80
CA LEU A 73 -4.86 1.71 -4.51
C LEU A 73 -6.01 1.12 -3.70
N GLY A 74 -7.16 0.84 -4.32
CA GLY A 74 -8.27 0.15 -3.65
C GLY A 74 -7.92 -1.25 -3.15
N PHE A 75 -7.16 -2.02 -3.94
CA PHE A 75 -6.60 -3.30 -3.49
C PHE A 75 -5.72 -3.12 -2.25
N MET A 76 -4.81 -2.14 -2.27
CA MET A 76 -3.91 -1.84 -1.16
C MET A 76 -4.66 -1.41 0.10
N GLN A 77 -5.70 -0.59 -0.03
CA GLN A 77 -6.57 -0.21 1.07
C GLN A 77 -7.24 -1.44 1.70
N GLY A 78 -7.73 -2.37 0.87
CA GLY A 78 -8.28 -3.64 1.35
C GLY A 78 -7.28 -4.48 2.15
N VAL A 79 -6.03 -4.57 1.68
CA VAL A 79 -4.96 -5.29 2.39
C VAL A 79 -4.68 -4.65 3.77
N LEU A 80 -4.52 -3.32 3.81
CA LEU A 80 -4.23 -2.60 5.07
C LEU A 80 -5.37 -2.77 6.10
N TRP A 81 -6.61 -2.79 5.63
CA TRP A 81 -7.78 -3.02 6.48
C TRP A 81 -7.83 -4.44 7.04
N VAL A 82 -7.64 -5.46 6.21
CA VAL A 82 -7.67 -6.88 6.64
C VAL A 82 -6.53 -7.20 7.62
N LEU A 83 -5.36 -6.57 7.44
CA LEU A 83 -4.23 -6.71 8.37
C LEU A 83 -4.42 -5.91 9.67
N GLY A 84 -5.49 -5.12 9.79
CA GLY A 84 -5.76 -4.28 10.97
C GLY A 84 -4.79 -3.11 11.12
N ILE A 85 -4.06 -2.75 10.06
CA ILE A 85 -3.04 -1.70 10.09
C ILE A 85 -3.68 -0.31 9.95
N SER A 86 -4.81 -0.22 9.24
CA SER A 86 -5.55 1.03 9.06
C SER A 86 -7.05 0.80 9.23
N SER A 87 -7.74 1.79 9.79
CA SER A 87 -9.20 1.75 9.86
C SER A 87 -9.82 2.06 8.50
N ILE A 88 -11.05 1.60 8.28
CA ILE A 88 -11.79 1.94 7.06
C ILE A 88 -11.99 3.47 6.92
N ASP A 89 -12.05 4.20 8.03
CA ASP A 89 -12.20 5.65 8.04
C ASP A 89 -10.91 6.40 7.65
N ASP A 90 -9.74 5.85 7.99
CA ASP A 90 -8.44 6.38 7.54
C ASP A 90 -8.27 6.18 6.03
N LEU A 91 -8.63 4.99 5.55
CA LEU A 91 -8.50 4.61 4.14
C LEU A 91 -9.48 5.35 3.22
N ARG A 92 -10.65 5.74 3.73
CA ARG A 92 -11.62 6.55 2.95
C ARG A 92 -11.09 7.91 2.55
N LYS A 93 -10.16 8.49 3.33
CA LYS A 93 -9.65 9.86 3.10
C LYS A 93 -8.45 9.92 2.16
N THR A 94 -7.73 8.81 2.00
CA THR A 94 -6.45 8.77 1.28
C THR A 94 -6.59 9.03 -0.21
N ASN A 95 -7.72 8.70 -0.83
CA ASN A 95 -7.97 8.88 -2.26
C ASN A 95 -9.25 9.68 -2.59
N ALA A 96 -9.89 10.27 -1.58
CA ALA A 96 -11.07 11.11 -1.79
C ALA A 96 -10.72 12.41 -2.54
N PRO A 97 -11.58 12.92 -3.44
CA PRO A 97 -11.42 14.27 -3.98
C PRO A 97 -11.37 15.32 -2.86
N GLU A 98 -10.58 16.38 -3.01
CA GLU A 98 -10.63 17.50 -2.05
C GLU A 98 -12.02 18.13 -2.03
N GLY A 99 -12.54 18.37 -0.83
CA GLY A 99 -13.88 18.96 -0.65
C GLY A 99 -15.04 17.99 -0.81
N SER A 100 -14.80 16.68 -0.99
CA SER A 100 -15.88 15.70 -0.95
C SER A 100 -16.43 15.60 0.47
N GLU A 101 -17.63 16.14 0.70
CA GLU A 101 -18.42 15.85 1.89
C GLU A 101 -18.95 14.41 1.78
N PHE A 102 -18.53 13.56 2.69
CA PHE A 102 -19.07 12.21 2.79
C PHE A 102 -20.37 12.26 3.59
N VAL A 103 -21.49 12.04 2.91
CA VAL A 103 -22.79 11.86 3.54
C VAL A 103 -22.89 10.40 4.00
N LYS A 104 -23.16 10.20 5.30
CA LYS A 104 -23.36 8.89 5.93
C LYS A 104 -24.67 8.23 5.53
#